data_AF-A0A7S2KIK2-F1
#
_entry.id   AF-A0A7S2KIK2-F1
#
_cell.length_a   1.000
_cell.length_b   1.000
_cell.length_c   1.000
_cell.angle_alpha   90.00
_cell.angle_beta   90.00
_cell.angle_gamma   90.00
#
_symmetry.space_group_name_H-M   'P 1'
#
loop_
_entity.id
_entity.type
_entity.pdbx_description
1 polymer ?
#
loop_
_entity_poly.entity_id
_entity_poly.type
_entity_poly.pdbx_seq_one_letter_code
_entity_poly.pdbx_strand_id
1 'polypeptide(L)'
;MHVMHQRPRSPGNDVDSDTTTSTLEEDVLDFRFKSHSLRISASNVGAIGGFHPYKNLPQMLMDLCYQSSLGQKLLQHDANLLGLSIKSDEETMKELAKKAGAVTVEAVKKALTSQVGTTHDASHVKENVLKQAAKSGNLNRQEMKQLVEITRQSVDTGFGNVHEAEALDLYEKKCGWEVRERNSVIKEWPFRRCQYPSGDTMHSDQNSNIILESAEPICEAYEKRFLEKFRVAGEDNGGTKRKRKEGHTANYCTDDDDLRAAQTNKILNNSRDTSIENGQRLPLHQNEVEGEFSGAVAVCGSTSSTDAEDTSSSCNTASNSFEKDGSKKSPLLLQNDEKIKEAPEEPPLFYIAGIADGIRDELWYDESSSSLCPRSINGVDDDDDKRWKMRSIVVELKHRMRFAKLPPPFYDQIQAIVYCYMYRVDEAEIVQVIRGKRTNARQLLAQASICPNTQHDEKINNANENEEVEHSGSANDDCARPSDIIRVDAVQPDLLPSAEKGSSTIGVTEALVRSEAGVENKEQSFHLSSNTGPTVAAVKTGKKQTPGKPSCDFIDITTSRVSLYDPIMMHLHNWKYTILPRIRSFVDAVYSIRRDDHKRYQLLSALDAVDEKTSWDILHFECA
;
A
#
# COMPACT_ATOMS: atom_id res chain seq x y z
N MET A 1 -13.61 4.20 -1.97
CA MET A 1 -15.05 3.94 -1.72
C MET A 1 -15.61 5.16 -1.00
N HIS A 2 -16.65 5.79 -1.51
CA HIS A 2 -17.28 6.95 -0.84
C HIS A 2 -18.70 6.59 -0.44
N VAL A 3 -19.10 7.14 0.71
CA VAL A 3 -20.39 6.88 1.30
C VAL A 3 -21.21 8.17 1.25
N MET A 4 -22.52 8.07 1.00
CA MET A 4 -23.46 9.20 1.14
C MET A 4 -24.80 8.71 1.69
N HIS A 5 -25.46 9.54 2.49
CA HIS A 5 -26.75 9.24 3.09
C HIS A 5 -27.89 9.09 2.06
N GLN A 6 -28.70 8.03 2.17
CA GLN A 6 -29.99 7.89 1.48
C GLN A 6 -31.15 7.75 2.49
N ARG A 7 -32.35 8.22 2.11
CA ARG A 7 -33.57 8.08 2.94
C ARG A 7 -34.09 6.63 2.88
N PRO A 8 -34.51 6.04 4.02
CA PRO A 8 -35.04 4.68 4.06
C PRO A 8 -36.37 4.58 3.30
N ARG A 9 -36.53 3.53 2.48
CA ARG A 9 -37.79 3.18 1.80
C ARG A 9 -38.59 2.21 2.67
N SER A 10 -39.91 2.40 2.72
CA SER A 10 -40.84 1.56 3.48
C SER A 10 -40.94 0.14 2.90
N PRO A 11 -41.05 -0.91 3.75
CA PRO A 11 -41.19 -2.29 3.29
C PRO A 11 -42.60 -2.56 2.77
N GLY A 12 -42.70 -3.07 1.55
CA GLY A 12 -43.92 -3.65 0.98
C GLY A 12 -43.99 -5.14 1.31
N ASN A 13 -45.18 -5.60 1.69
CA ASN A 13 -45.48 -6.98 2.08
C ASN A 13 -45.48 -7.95 0.88
N ASP A 14 -45.29 -9.22 1.24
CA ASP A 14 -45.63 -10.45 0.51
C ASP A 14 -44.50 -11.11 -0.31
N VAL A 15 -44.02 -12.27 0.18
CA VAL A 15 -44.16 -13.61 -0.43
C VAL A 15 -43.14 -14.58 0.21
N ASP A 16 -43.63 -15.74 0.67
CA ASP A 16 -42.89 -16.83 1.34
C ASP A 16 -41.65 -17.33 0.56
N SER A 17 -40.44 -17.09 1.09
CA SER A 17 -39.17 -17.69 0.62
C SER A 17 -38.21 -17.95 1.79
N ASP A 18 -38.57 -18.87 2.69
CA ASP A 18 -38.06 -18.87 4.07
C ASP A 18 -36.90 -19.86 4.35
N THR A 19 -36.12 -20.29 3.36
CA THR A 19 -35.05 -21.30 3.59
C THR A 19 -33.64 -20.92 3.10
N THR A 20 -33.49 -19.83 2.35
CA THR A 20 -32.17 -19.43 1.80
C THR A 20 -31.53 -18.23 2.52
N THR A 21 -32.24 -17.56 3.41
CA THR A 21 -31.74 -16.40 4.16
C THR A 21 -30.89 -16.81 5.36
N SER A 22 -31.24 -17.92 6.01
CA SER A 22 -30.54 -18.43 7.21
C SER A 22 -29.04 -18.67 6.99
N THR A 23 -28.65 -19.14 5.81
CA THR A 23 -27.24 -19.48 5.55
C THR A 23 -26.36 -18.25 5.39
N LEU A 24 -26.91 -17.14 4.88
CA LEU A 24 -26.11 -15.95 4.63
C LEU A 24 -25.75 -15.21 5.92
N GLU A 25 -26.68 -15.13 6.86
CA GLU A 25 -26.42 -14.52 8.16
C GLU A 25 -25.39 -15.34 8.96
N GLU A 26 -25.50 -16.67 8.90
CA GLU A 26 -24.50 -17.58 9.48
C GLU A 26 -23.11 -17.38 8.85
N ASP A 27 -23.01 -17.31 7.53
CA ASP A 27 -21.74 -17.07 6.82
C ASP A 27 -21.10 -15.71 7.19
N VAL A 28 -21.92 -14.67 7.37
CA VAL A 28 -21.45 -13.34 7.75
C VAL A 28 -20.99 -13.31 9.21
N LEU A 29 -21.69 -14.00 10.12
CA LEU A 29 -21.27 -14.18 11.51
C LEU A 29 -19.96 -14.98 11.57
N ASP A 30 -19.85 -16.04 10.79
CA ASP A 30 -18.62 -16.81 10.66
C ASP A 30 -17.46 -15.96 10.15
N PHE A 31 -17.70 -15.10 9.15
CA PHE A 31 -16.71 -14.14 8.66
C PHE A 31 -16.19 -13.20 9.75
N ARG A 32 -17.07 -12.73 10.62
CA ARG A 32 -16.73 -11.79 11.72
C ARG A 32 -15.83 -12.45 12.77
N PHE A 33 -16.13 -13.69 13.16
CA PHE A 33 -15.48 -14.32 14.31
C PHE A 33 -14.33 -15.27 13.93
N LYS A 34 -14.38 -15.92 12.76
CA LYS A 34 -13.31 -16.82 12.32
C LYS A 34 -12.10 -16.04 11.81
N SER A 35 -10.92 -16.57 12.10
CA SER A 35 -9.64 -16.04 11.62
C SER A 35 -9.49 -16.30 10.12
N HIS A 36 -9.88 -15.33 9.31
CA HIS A 36 -9.62 -15.31 7.87
C HIS A 36 -8.32 -14.58 7.60
N SER A 37 -7.38 -15.20 6.88
CA SER A 37 -6.11 -14.56 6.55
C SER A 37 -6.31 -13.25 5.81
N LEU A 38 -5.71 -12.16 6.29
CA LEU A 38 -5.72 -10.89 5.55
C LEU A 38 -4.73 -10.94 4.40
N ARG A 39 -5.08 -10.32 3.27
CA ARG A 39 -4.19 -10.14 2.12
C ARG A 39 -3.80 -8.67 1.99
N ILE A 40 -2.55 -8.36 2.29
CA ILE A 40 -1.98 -7.01 2.23
C ILE A 40 -1.19 -6.87 0.94
N SER A 41 -1.46 -5.84 0.12
CA SER A 41 -0.62 -5.56 -1.05
C SER A 41 0.78 -5.13 -0.63
N ALA A 42 1.82 -5.63 -1.29
CA ALA A 42 3.22 -5.20 -1.10
C ALA A 42 3.36 -3.67 -1.21
N SER A 43 2.62 -3.03 -2.12
CA SER A 43 2.59 -1.57 -2.30
C SER A 43 2.00 -0.80 -1.10
N ASN A 44 1.26 -1.48 -0.22
CA ASN A 44 0.61 -0.88 0.94
C ASN A 44 1.42 -1.07 2.23
N VAL A 45 2.45 -1.92 2.21
CA VAL A 45 3.30 -2.20 3.38
C VAL A 45 3.97 -0.92 3.90
N GLY A 46 4.51 -0.08 3.01
CA GLY A 46 5.09 1.20 3.41
C GLY A 46 4.08 2.14 4.06
N ALA A 47 2.81 2.08 3.67
CA ALA A 47 1.74 2.88 4.28
C ALA A 47 1.37 2.34 5.67
N ILE A 48 1.11 1.04 5.78
CA ILE A 48 0.78 0.37 7.04
C ILE A 48 1.94 0.52 8.06
N GLY A 49 3.18 0.49 7.60
CA GLY A 49 4.36 0.77 8.43
C GLY A 49 4.51 2.24 8.85
N GLY A 50 3.68 3.16 8.37
CA GLY A 50 3.71 4.59 8.69
C GLY A 50 4.69 5.42 7.87
N PHE A 51 5.16 4.92 6.72
CA PHE A 51 6.20 5.55 5.88
C PHE A 51 5.67 6.10 4.54
N HIS A 52 4.37 6.02 4.28
CA HIS A 52 3.75 6.55 3.06
C HIS A 52 2.74 7.69 3.38
N PRO A 53 3.16 8.97 3.36
CA PRO A 53 2.34 10.08 3.87
C PRO A 53 1.11 10.41 3.02
N TYR A 54 1.02 9.87 1.80
CA TYR A 54 -0.08 10.17 0.87
C TYR A 54 -1.17 9.11 0.82
N LYS A 55 -1.12 8.06 1.66
CA LYS A 55 -2.14 7.01 1.70
C LYS A 55 -3.09 7.27 2.85
N ASN A 56 -4.38 7.05 2.59
CA ASN A 56 -5.42 7.12 3.61
C ASN A 56 -5.45 5.80 4.38
N LEU A 57 -4.83 5.75 5.56
CA LEU A 57 -4.79 4.54 6.38
C LEU A 57 -6.17 4.12 6.91
N PRO A 58 -7.03 5.04 7.40
CA PRO A 58 -8.39 4.67 7.79
C PRO A 58 -9.21 4.00 6.67
N GLN A 59 -9.11 4.49 5.43
CA GLN A 59 -9.75 3.85 4.29
C GLN A 59 -9.20 2.43 4.06
N MET A 60 -7.88 2.26 4.14
CA MET A 60 -7.26 0.94 3.95
C MET A 60 -7.58 -0.03 5.09
N LEU A 61 -7.75 0.47 6.32
CA LEU A 61 -8.23 -0.30 7.46
C LEU A 61 -9.65 -0.82 7.18
N MET A 62 -10.53 0.05 6.67
CA MET A 62 -11.88 -0.34 6.24
C MET A 62 -11.83 -1.38 5.11
N ASP A 63 -11.04 -1.14 4.07
CA ASP A 63 -10.90 -2.08 2.93
C ASP A 63 -10.45 -3.47 3.40
N LEU A 64 -9.59 -3.54 4.43
CA LEU A 64 -9.14 -4.81 5.02
C LEU A 64 -10.18 -5.41 5.97
N CYS A 65 -10.93 -4.62 6.73
CA CYS A 65 -12.03 -5.11 7.57
C CYS A 65 -13.08 -5.87 6.74
N TYR A 66 -13.39 -5.34 5.55
CA TYR A 66 -14.40 -5.88 4.63
C TYR A 66 -13.79 -6.61 3.42
N GLN A 67 -12.55 -7.07 3.53
CA GLN A 67 -11.90 -7.84 2.48
C GLN A 67 -12.62 -9.19 2.25
N SER A 68 -12.65 -9.65 0.99
CA SER A 68 -13.37 -10.84 0.47
C SER A 68 -14.83 -10.60 0.08
N SER A 69 -15.43 -11.56 -0.62
CA SER A 69 -16.85 -11.52 -1.01
C SER A 69 -17.77 -11.46 0.20
N LEU A 70 -17.50 -12.24 1.26
CA LEU A 70 -18.26 -12.19 2.52
C LEU A 70 -18.09 -10.85 3.23
N GLY A 71 -16.86 -10.31 3.24
CA GLY A 71 -16.59 -8.98 3.77
C GLY A 71 -17.37 -7.88 3.05
N GLN A 72 -17.50 -7.94 1.73
CA GLN A 72 -18.32 -6.99 0.97
C GLN A 72 -19.82 -7.12 1.27
N LYS A 73 -20.33 -8.34 1.52
CA LYS A 73 -21.71 -8.52 1.97
C LYS A 73 -21.94 -7.93 3.37
N LEU A 74 -20.98 -8.13 4.28
CA LEU A 74 -21.00 -7.51 5.61
C LEU A 74 -20.98 -5.97 5.50
N LEU A 75 -20.15 -5.42 4.61
CA LEU A 75 -20.11 -3.97 4.35
C LEU A 75 -21.45 -3.44 3.85
N GLN A 76 -22.08 -4.12 2.90
CA GLN A 76 -23.40 -3.74 2.39
C GLN A 76 -24.47 -3.78 3.48
N HIS A 77 -24.44 -4.81 4.32
CA HIS A 77 -25.33 -4.94 5.47
C HIS A 77 -25.14 -3.78 6.46
N ASP A 78 -23.90 -3.54 6.90
CA ASP A 78 -23.57 -2.49 7.87
C ASP A 78 -23.89 -1.09 7.32
N ALA A 79 -23.64 -0.86 6.03
CA ALA A 79 -24.02 0.39 5.36
C ALA A 79 -25.55 0.57 5.31
N ASN A 80 -26.32 -0.49 5.01
CA ASN A 80 -27.78 -0.42 5.00
C ASN A 80 -28.34 -0.07 6.39
N LEU A 81 -27.78 -0.66 7.45
CA LEU A 81 -28.18 -0.36 8.83
C LEU A 81 -27.93 1.10 9.21
N LEU A 82 -26.86 1.69 8.67
CA LEU A 82 -26.50 3.10 8.90
C LEU A 82 -27.16 4.08 7.92
N GLY A 83 -27.97 3.60 6.96
CA GLY A 83 -28.57 4.45 5.92
C GLY A 83 -27.56 5.01 4.91
N LEU A 84 -26.43 4.32 4.78
CA LEU A 84 -25.26 4.69 4.00
C LEU A 84 -25.30 4.05 2.60
N SER A 85 -25.03 4.83 1.55
CA SER A 85 -24.92 4.35 0.18
C SER A 85 -23.45 4.13 -0.17
N ILE A 86 -23.08 2.88 -0.43
CA ILE A 86 -21.74 2.53 -0.89
C ILE A 86 -21.59 2.88 -2.37
N LYS A 87 -20.54 3.61 -2.73
CA LYS A 87 -20.20 3.93 -4.13
C LYS A 87 -18.76 3.59 -4.44
N SER A 88 -18.53 3.08 -5.65
CA SER A 88 -17.19 2.95 -6.22
C SER A 88 -16.58 4.33 -6.49
N ASP A 89 -15.25 4.39 -6.57
CA ASP A 89 -14.56 5.65 -6.92
C ASP A 89 -14.96 6.13 -8.33
N GLU A 90 -15.26 5.21 -9.24
CA GLU A 90 -15.73 5.55 -10.58
C GLU A 90 -17.15 6.12 -10.60
N GLU A 91 -18.07 5.54 -9.84
CA GLU A 91 -19.42 6.09 -9.67
C GLU A 91 -19.36 7.47 -9.02
N THR A 92 -18.56 7.61 -7.96
CA THR A 92 -18.33 8.88 -7.26
C THR A 92 -17.80 9.93 -8.23
N MET A 93 -16.80 9.59 -9.04
CA MET A 93 -16.25 10.47 -10.06
C MET A 93 -17.29 10.84 -11.14
N LYS A 94 -18.10 9.88 -11.60
CA LYS A 94 -19.19 10.14 -12.58
C LYS A 94 -20.26 11.05 -11.99
N GLU A 95 -20.63 10.87 -10.73
CA GLU A 95 -21.61 11.72 -10.03
C GLU A 95 -21.09 13.14 -9.81
N LEU A 96 -19.86 13.28 -9.32
CA LEU A 96 -19.20 14.58 -9.17
C LEU A 96 -19.08 15.29 -10.53
N ALA A 97 -18.73 14.57 -11.59
CA ALA A 97 -18.68 15.12 -12.94
C ALA A 97 -20.07 15.55 -13.43
N LYS A 98 -21.13 14.75 -13.18
CA LYS A 98 -22.52 15.11 -13.52
C LYS A 98 -22.96 16.37 -12.76
N LYS A 99 -22.65 16.46 -11.47
CA LYS A 99 -22.92 17.64 -10.62
C LYS A 99 -22.19 18.89 -11.14
N ALA A 100 -20.95 18.73 -11.60
CA ALA A 100 -20.17 19.78 -12.24
C ALA A 100 -20.63 20.14 -13.67
N GLY A 101 -21.58 19.41 -14.26
CA GLY A 101 -22.15 19.70 -15.57
C GLY A 101 -21.58 18.87 -16.74
N ALA A 102 -22.32 18.86 -17.86
CA ALA A 102 -22.07 17.97 -19.01
C ALA A 102 -20.66 18.10 -19.62
N VAL A 103 -20.07 19.31 -19.62
CA VAL A 103 -18.71 19.54 -20.13
C VAL A 103 -17.66 18.80 -19.29
N THR A 104 -17.86 18.74 -17.96
CA THR A 104 -16.98 18.03 -17.04
C THR A 104 -17.12 16.51 -17.22
N VAL A 105 -18.34 16.01 -17.45
CA VAL A 105 -18.59 14.59 -17.76
C VAL A 105 -17.79 14.14 -18.99
N GLU A 106 -17.85 14.90 -20.08
CA GLU A 106 -17.09 14.59 -21.29
C GLU A 106 -15.57 14.69 -21.07
N ALA A 107 -15.12 15.65 -20.25
CA ALA A 107 -13.71 15.74 -19.88
C ALA A 107 -13.23 14.54 -19.07
N VAL A 108 -14.01 14.05 -18.10
CA VAL A 108 -13.72 12.86 -17.31
C VAL A 108 -13.75 11.61 -18.18
N LYS A 109 -14.78 11.44 -19.01
CA LYS A 109 -14.86 10.33 -19.97
C LYS A 109 -13.63 10.28 -20.86
N LYS A 110 -13.24 11.44 -21.41
CA LYS A 110 -12.00 11.57 -22.19
C LYS A 110 -10.77 11.21 -21.36
N ALA A 111 -10.69 11.62 -20.09
CA ALA A 111 -9.56 11.30 -19.23
C ALA A 111 -9.41 9.78 -18.99
N LEU A 112 -10.52 9.07 -18.82
CA LEU A 112 -10.53 7.62 -18.61
C LEU A 112 -10.21 6.82 -19.88
N THR A 113 -10.58 7.33 -21.05
CA THR A 113 -10.36 6.63 -22.32
C THR A 113 -9.07 7.04 -23.04
N SER A 114 -8.45 8.16 -22.67
CA SER A 114 -7.29 8.68 -23.41
C SER A 114 -6.03 7.89 -23.07
N GLN A 115 -5.46 7.23 -24.07
CA GLN A 115 -4.06 6.80 -24.03
C GLN A 115 -3.18 8.04 -24.23
N VAL A 116 -2.59 8.52 -23.14
CA VAL A 116 -1.69 9.68 -23.17
C VAL A 116 -0.25 9.21 -23.31
N GLY A 117 0.50 9.74 -24.28
CA GLY A 117 1.88 9.30 -24.57
C GLY A 117 2.95 9.90 -23.66
N THR A 118 2.68 11.05 -23.01
CA THR A 118 3.65 11.78 -22.19
C THR A 118 3.07 12.17 -20.82
N THR A 119 3.92 12.40 -19.82
CA THR A 119 3.47 12.85 -18.48
C THR A 119 2.84 14.24 -18.52
N HIS A 120 3.27 15.08 -19.48
CA HIS A 120 2.69 16.38 -19.73
C HIS A 120 1.25 16.25 -20.23
N ASP A 121 0.99 15.35 -21.18
CA ASP A 121 -0.36 15.15 -21.72
C ASP A 121 -1.29 14.55 -20.67
N ALA A 122 -0.80 13.62 -19.84
CA ALA A 122 -1.53 13.14 -18.66
C ALA A 122 -1.87 14.27 -17.68
N SER A 123 -0.91 15.16 -17.42
CA SER A 123 -1.13 16.34 -16.56
C SER A 123 -2.15 17.31 -17.17
N HIS A 124 -2.09 17.54 -18.48
CA HIS A 124 -3.03 18.39 -19.19
C HIS A 124 -4.46 17.81 -19.18
N VAL A 125 -4.60 16.49 -19.30
CA VAL A 125 -5.89 15.81 -19.18
C VAL A 125 -6.50 16.04 -17.79
N LYS A 126 -5.71 15.86 -16.72
CA LYS A 126 -6.15 16.15 -15.34
C LYS A 126 -6.54 17.62 -15.18
N GLU A 127 -5.67 18.55 -15.59
CA GLU A 127 -5.95 19.98 -15.51
C GLU A 127 -7.20 20.39 -16.28
N ASN A 128 -7.48 19.77 -17.43
CA ASN A 128 -8.68 20.06 -18.20
C ASN A 128 -9.93 19.68 -17.41
N VAL A 129 -9.99 18.49 -16.79
CA VAL A 129 -11.11 18.09 -15.92
C VAL A 129 -11.34 19.13 -14.83
N LEU A 130 -10.26 19.55 -14.15
CA LEU A 130 -10.34 20.52 -13.06
C LEU A 130 -10.76 21.91 -13.53
N LYS A 131 -10.25 22.37 -14.67
CA LYS A 131 -10.65 23.66 -15.27
C LYS A 131 -12.13 23.67 -15.64
N GLN A 132 -12.66 22.59 -16.20
CA GLN A 132 -14.10 22.51 -16.51
C GLN A 132 -14.95 22.43 -15.24
N ALA A 133 -14.54 21.62 -14.26
CA ALA A 133 -15.25 21.51 -12.99
C ALA A 133 -15.27 22.84 -12.23
N ALA A 134 -14.13 23.54 -12.14
CA ALA A 134 -14.03 24.84 -11.47
C ALA A 134 -14.87 25.93 -12.14
N LYS A 135 -14.93 25.94 -13.48
CA LYS A 135 -15.77 26.87 -14.24
C LYS A 135 -17.27 26.69 -13.97
N SER A 136 -17.69 25.48 -13.60
CA SER A 136 -19.09 25.21 -13.30
C SER A 136 -19.58 25.91 -12.02
N GLY A 137 -18.70 26.10 -11.03
CA GLY A 137 -19.08 26.62 -9.71
C GLY A 137 -20.01 25.70 -8.89
N ASN A 138 -20.32 24.50 -9.38
CA ASN A 138 -21.35 23.63 -8.78
C ASN A 138 -20.82 22.66 -7.71
N LEU A 139 -19.50 22.49 -7.62
CA LEU A 139 -18.87 21.62 -6.63
C LEU A 139 -18.36 22.44 -5.46
N ASN A 140 -18.60 21.95 -4.24
CA ASN A 140 -17.97 22.52 -3.07
C ASN A 140 -16.47 22.16 -3.02
N ARG A 141 -15.74 22.73 -2.05
CA ARG A 141 -14.28 22.53 -1.92
C ARG A 141 -13.90 21.06 -1.67
N GLN A 142 -14.68 20.33 -0.88
CA GLN A 142 -14.42 18.92 -0.56
C GLN A 142 -14.67 18.03 -1.78
N GLU A 143 -15.80 18.23 -2.46
CA GLU A 143 -16.16 17.55 -3.71
C GLU A 143 -15.12 17.79 -4.81
N MET A 144 -14.62 19.02 -4.92
CA MET A 144 -13.52 19.34 -5.83
C MET A 144 -12.25 18.57 -5.45
N LYS A 145 -11.86 18.54 -4.16
CA LYS A 145 -10.70 17.76 -3.67
C LYS A 145 -10.85 16.27 -4.02
N GLN A 146 -12.04 15.70 -3.82
CA GLN A 146 -12.34 14.31 -4.14
C GLN A 146 -12.25 14.04 -5.65
N LEU A 147 -12.85 14.89 -6.49
CA LEU A 147 -12.76 14.75 -7.95
C LEU A 147 -11.31 14.83 -8.44
N VAL A 148 -10.51 15.75 -7.89
CA VAL A 148 -9.07 15.88 -8.18
C VAL A 148 -8.34 14.57 -7.88
N GLU A 149 -8.55 14.02 -6.69
CA GLU A 149 -7.80 12.86 -6.22
C GLU A 149 -8.16 11.59 -7.00
N ILE A 150 -9.45 11.34 -7.23
CA ILE A 150 -9.91 10.18 -8.01
C ILE A 150 -9.42 10.28 -9.46
N THR A 151 -9.56 11.46 -10.09
CA THR A 151 -9.08 11.68 -11.46
C THR A 151 -7.57 11.47 -11.54
N ARG A 152 -6.82 12.00 -10.57
CA ARG A 152 -5.36 11.83 -10.48
C ARG A 152 -4.97 10.37 -10.38
N GLN A 153 -5.57 9.62 -9.45
CA GLN A 153 -5.27 8.21 -9.25
C GLN A 153 -5.58 7.37 -10.49
N SER A 154 -6.72 7.61 -11.14
CA SER A 154 -7.13 6.89 -12.35
C SER A 154 -6.17 7.16 -13.52
N VAL A 155 -5.89 8.44 -13.81
CA VAL A 155 -5.00 8.82 -14.92
C VAL A 155 -3.55 8.38 -14.66
N ASP A 156 -3.03 8.58 -13.45
CA ASP A 156 -1.62 8.24 -13.15
C ASP A 156 -1.40 6.72 -13.15
N THR A 157 -2.35 5.94 -12.61
CA THR A 157 -2.27 4.47 -12.65
C THR A 157 -2.40 3.97 -14.09
N GLY A 158 -3.40 4.46 -14.83
CA GLY A 158 -3.61 4.06 -16.22
C GLY A 158 -2.41 4.40 -17.11
N PHE A 159 -1.80 5.57 -16.89
CA PHE A 159 -0.57 5.96 -17.59
C PHE A 159 0.59 5.00 -17.29
N GLY A 160 0.82 4.64 -16.02
CA GLY A 160 1.87 3.70 -15.65
C GLY A 160 1.70 2.37 -16.38
N ASN A 161 0.53 1.75 -16.24
CA ASN A 161 0.24 0.44 -16.81
C ASN A 161 0.41 0.37 -18.34
N VAL A 162 0.04 1.43 -19.06
CA VAL A 162 0.15 1.46 -20.55
C VAL A 162 1.61 1.56 -21.01
N HIS A 163 2.47 2.20 -20.22
CA HIS A 163 3.84 2.57 -20.62
C HIS A 163 4.94 1.72 -19.98
N GLU A 164 4.56 0.77 -19.15
CA GLU A 164 5.44 -0.07 -18.36
C GLU A 164 6.30 -0.99 -19.23
N ALA A 165 5.71 -1.69 -20.20
CA ALA A 165 6.41 -2.62 -21.08
C ALA A 165 7.53 -1.94 -21.89
N GLU A 166 7.22 -0.81 -22.54
CA GLU A 166 8.22 -0.03 -23.29
C GLU A 166 9.32 0.52 -22.37
N ALA A 167 8.98 0.85 -21.12
CA ALA A 167 9.96 1.35 -20.18
C ALA A 167 10.92 0.25 -19.69
N LEU A 168 10.42 -0.98 -19.51
CA LEU A 168 11.26 -2.16 -19.27
C LEU A 168 12.18 -2.45 -20.46
N ASP A 169 11.68 -2.39 -21.70
CA ASP A 169 12.52 -2.59 -22.90
C ASP A 169 13.66 -1.56 -22.97
N LEU A 170 13.37 -0.30 -22.61
CA LEU A 170 14.37 0.77 -22.62
C LEU A 170 15.38 0.62 -21.47
N TYR A 171 14.94 0.09 -20.33
CA TYR A 171 15.80 -0.29 -19.22
C TYR A 171 16.73 -1.45 -19.59
N GLU A 172 16.22 -2.54 -20.17
CA GLU A 172 17.02 -3.67 -20.66
C GLU A 172 18.09 -3.23 -21.66
N LYS A 173 17.69 -2.40 -22.62
CA LYS A 173 18.62 -1.82 -23.60
C LYS A 173 19.72 -0.99 -22.93
N LYS A 174 19.40 -0.29 -21.84
CA LYS A 174 20.35 0.57 -21.12
C LYS A 174 21.30 -0.24 -20.24
N CYS A 175 20.82 -1.28 -19.56
CA CYS A 175 21.63 -2.09 -18.65
C CYS A 175 22.35 -3.25 -19.34
N GLY A 176 21.86 -3.69 -20.51
CA GLY A 176 22.41 -4.84 -21.25
C GLY A 176 21.96 -6.20 -20.71
N TRP A 177 20.92 -6.24 -19.88
CA TRP A 177 20.39 -7.46 -19.27
C TRP A 177 18.91 -7.64 -19.62
N GLU A 178 18.50 -8.88 -19.87
CA GLU A 178 17.08 -9.23 -20.05
C GLU A 178 16.35 -9.22 -18.70
N VAL A 179 15.12 -8.69 -18.70
CA VAL A 179 14.18 -8.73 -17.59
C VAL A 179 13.13 -9.81 -17.88
N ARG A 180 13.24 -10.91 -17.14
CA ARG A 180 12.28 -12.02 -17.13
C ARG A 180 11.14 -11.78 -16.13
N GLU A 181 10.14 -12.66 -16.16
CA GLU A 181 9.00 -12.67 -15.22
C GLU A 181 8.15 -11.38 -15.18
N ARG A 182 8.19 -10.56 -16.25
CA ARG A 182 7.48 -9.27 -16.33
C ARG A 182 6.00 -9.37 -15.97
N ASN A 183 5.60 -8.88 -14.80
CA ASN A 183 4.24 -8.95 -14.25
C ASN A 183 3.57 -10.32 -14.27
N SER A 184 4.36 -11.39 -14.20
CA SER A 184 3.86 -12.72 -14.55
C SER A 184 3.18 -13.46 -13.40
N VAL A 185 3.64 -13.28 -12.16
CA VAL A 185 3.22 -14.11 -11.02
C VAL A 185 2.92 -13.25 -9.80
N ILE A 186 1.73 -13.42 -9.23
CA ILE A 186 1.42 -12.92 -7.89
C ILE A 186 2.14 -13.81 -6.90
N LYS A 187 3.11 -13.25 -6.19
CA LYS A 187 3.75 -13.91 -5.05
C LYS A 187 2.96 -13.61 -3.80
N GLU A 188 2.89 -14.58 -2.90
CA GLU A 188 2.27 -14.45 -1.59
C GLU A 188 3.28 -14.86 -0.53
N TRP A 189 3.41 -14.04 0.49
CA TRP A 189 4.33 -14.24 1.61
C TRP A 189 3.52 -14.40 2.89
N PRO A 190 3.27 -15.64 3.35
CA PRO A 190 2.42 -15.90 4.50
C PRO A 190 3.12 -15.61 5.83
N PHE A 191 2.34 -15.14 6.80
CA PHE A 191 2.77 -14.86 8.17
C PHE A 191 1.84 -15.56 9.16
N ARG A 192 2.40 -16.13 10.22
CA ARG A 192 1.66 -16.73 11.34
C ARG A 192 1.83 -15.91 12.61
N ARG A 193 0.88 -16.06 13.53
CA ARG A 193 1.04 -15.60 14.91
C ARG A 193 2.11 -16.48 15.58
N CYS A 194 3.14 -15.86 16.13
CA CYS A 194 4.13 -16.52 16.98
C CYS A 194 3.93 -16.01 18.40
N GLN A 195 3.65 -16.93 19.32
CA GLN A 195 3.66 -16.66 20.74
C GLN A 195 4.97 -17.23 21.27
N TYR A 196 5.89 -16.34 21.66
CA TYR A 196 7.03 -16.80 22.42
C TYR A 196 6.54 -16.97 23.86
N PRO A 197 6.66 -18.17 24.45
CA PRO A 197 6.55 -18.26 25.90
C PRO A 197 7.60 -17.30 26.42
N SER A 198 7.16 -16.28 27.19
CA SER A 198 8.06 -15.35 27.86
C SER A 198 9.06 -16.23 28.59
N GLY A 199 10.27 -16.34 28.05
CA GLY A 199 11.24 -17.33 28.53
C GLY A 199 11.39 -17.17 30.03
N ASP A 200 11.75 -18.24 30.72
CA ASP A 200 12.15 -18.25 32.14
C ASP A 200 13.36 -17.32 32.37
N THR A 201 13.16 -16.02 32.15
CA THR A 201 13.96 -14.96 32.71
C THR A 201 13.71 -15.13 34.19
N MET A 202 14.64 -15.85 34.83
CA MET A 202 14.68 -16.26 36.24
C MET A 202 14.74 -15.07 37.22
N HIS A 203 14.14 -13.94 36.87
CA HIS A 203 14.01 -12.75 37.70
C HIS A 203 12.53 -12.55 38.05
N SER A 204 12.28 -12.85 39.32
CA SER A 204 11.03 -13.16 39.97
C SER A 204 10.16 -11.94 40.29
N ASP A 205 9.71 -11.20 39.29
CA ASP A 205 8.69 -10.17 39.49
C ASP A 205 7.35 -10.68 38.92
N GLN A 206 6.57 -11.30 39.82
CA GLN A 206 5.43 -12.19 39.55
C GLN A 206 4.13 -11.53 39.04
N ASN A 207 4.13 -10.39 38.32
CA ASN A 207 2.85 -9.71 38.06
C ASN A 207 2.56 -9.18 36.64
N SER A 208 3.34 -9.53 35.62
CA SER A 208 2.92 -9.25 34.24
C SER A 208 3.35 -10.36 33.28
N ASN A 209 2.46 -11.33 33.05
CA ASN A 209 2.52 -12.23 31.90
C ASN A 209 2.25 -11.44 30.62
N ILE A 210 3.19 -10.60 30.20
CA ILE A 210 3.16 -9.97 28.88
C ILE A 210 3.63 -11.03 27.90
N ILE A 211 2.68 -11.68 27.21
CA ILE A 211 2.98 -12.53 26.08
C ILE A 211 3.37 -11.60 24.94
N LEU A 212 4.66 -11.59 24.57
CA LEU A 212 5.11 -10.83 23.41
C LEU A 212 4.68 -11.58 22.14
N GLU A 213 3.56 -11.15 21.57
CA GLU A 213 3.10 -11.69 20.30
C GLU A 213 3.86 -11.07 19.14
N SER A 214 4.37 -11.92 18.24
CA SER A 214 5.05 -11.48 17.02
C SER A 214 4.38 -12.10 15.78
N ALA A 215 4.67 -11.55 14.61
CA ALA A 215 4.41 -12.18 13.33
C ALA A 215 5.72 -12.76 12.78
N GLU A 216 5.68 -14.01 12.33
CA GLU A 216 6.82 -14.63 11.65
C GLU A 216 6.42 -15.06 10.25
N PRO A 217 7.33 -14.92 9.25
CA PRO A 217 7.11 -15.52 7.96
C PRO A 217 7.04 -17.04 8.13
N ILE A 218 6.05 -17.67 7.51
CA ILE A 218 5.95 -19.13 7.53
C ILE A 218 7.04 -19.65 6.57
N CYS A 219 8.07 -20.30 7.12
CA CYS A 219 9.29 -20.66 6.40
C CYS A 219 9.04 -21.69 5.27
N GLU A 220 10.02 -21.79 4.36
CA GLU A 220 10.00 -22.59 3.13
C GLU A 220 9.59 -24.07 3.25
N ALA A 221 9.77 -24.68 4.43
CA ALA A 221 9.25 -26.02 4.68
C ALA A 221 7.72 -26.09 4.48
N TYR A 222 7.02 -25.00 4.80
CA TYR A 222 5.60 -24.83 4.52
C TYR A 222 5.32 -24.59 3.04
N GLU A 223 6.13 -23.78 2.36
CA GLU A 223 5.96 -23.52 0.91
C GLU A 223 6.13 -24.79 0.08
N LYS A 224 7.13 -25.63 0.40
CA LYS A 224 7.31 -26.95 -0.22
C LYS A 224 6.11 -27.87 0.05
N ARG A 225 5.63 -27.96 1.29
CA ARG A 225 4.47 -28.80 1.66
C ARG A 225 3.15 -28.30 1.04
N PHE A 226 2.96 -26.99 0.98
CA PHE A 226 1.78 -26.36 0.41
C PHE A 226 1.74 -26.55 -1.11
N LEU A 227 2.84 -26.27 -1.82
CA LEU A 227 2.95 -26.52 -3.26
C LEU A 227 2.76 -28.01 -3.62
N GLU A 228 3.22 -28.92 -2.77
CA GLU A 228 3.03 -30.36 -2.97
C GLU A 228 1.55 -30.78 -2.85
N LYS A 229 0.78 -30.17 -1.93
CA LYS A 229 -0.68 -30.37 -1.84
C LYS A 229 -1.43 -29.96 -3.12
N PHE A 230 -0.99 -28.88 -3.79
CA PHE A 230 -1.61 -28.46 -5.06
C PHE A 230 -1.14 -29.29 -6.26
N ARG A 231 0.07 -29.86 -6.21
CA ARG A 231 0.57 -30.73 -7.29
C ARG A 231 -0.16 -32.06 -7.35
N VAL A 232 -0.48 -32.65 -6.20
CA VAL A 232 -1.19 -33.94 -6.12
C VAL A 232 -2.64 -33.85 -6.63
N ALA A 233 -3.26 -32.66 -6.58
CA ALA A 233 -4.60 -32.47 -7.13
C ALA A 233 -4.66 -32.44 -8.67
N GLY A 234 -3.53 -32.35 -9.37
CA GLY A 234 -3.47 -32.18 -10.83
C GLY A 234 -2.98 -33.39 -11.64
N GLU A 235 -2.47 -34.45 -11.01
CA GLU A 235 -1.79 -35.55 -11.73
C GLU A 235 -2.68 -36.76 -12.10
N ASP A 236 -3.98 -36.78 -11.75
CA ASP A 236 -4.85 -37.95 -12.01
C ASP A 236 -5.56 -37.97 -13.37
N ASN A 237 -5.25 -37.06 -14.31
CA ASN A 237 -5.84 -37.08 -15.65
C ASN A 237 -4.83 -37.47 -16.75
N GLY A 238 -4.73 -38.79 -16.96
CA GLY A 238 -4.53 -39.47 -18.25
C GLY A 238 -3.75 -38.74 -19.35
N GLY A 239 -2.44 -38.98 -19.40
CA GLY A 239 -1.57 -38.50 -20.46
C GLY A 239 -1.98 -38.96 -21.87
N THR A 240 -2.35 -38.01 -22.73
CA THR A 240 -2.35 -38.21 -24.18
C THR A 240 -1.10 -37.56 -24.77
N LYS A 241 -0.19 -38.38 -25.30
CA LYS A 241 1.04 -37.96 -25.98
C LYS A 241 0.71 -37.08 -27.20
N ARG A 242 1.01 -35.78 -27.15
CA ARG A 242 1.00 -34.90 -28.33
C ARG A 242 2.40 -34.75 -28.92
N LYS A 243 2.57 -35.28 -30.13
CA LYS A 243 3.72 -35.02 -31.02
C LYS A 243 3.70 -33.56 -31.45
N ARG A 244 4.82 -32.87 -31.26
CA ARG A 244 5.09 -31.51 -31.79
C ARG A 244 5.11 -31.55 -33.32
N LYS A 245 4.24 -30.77 -33.96
CA LYS A 245 4.39 -30.28 -35.34
C LYS A 245 4.30 -28.77 -35.30
N GLU A 246 5.28 -28.13 -35.92
CA GLU A 246 5.36 -26.68 -36.13
C GLU A 246 4.31 -26.23 -37.15
N GLY A 247 3.76 -25.03 -36.95
CA GLY A 247 3.09 -24.26 -38.01
C GLY A 247 1.69 -23.71 -37.69
N HIS A 248 1.63 -22.38 -37.61
CA HIS A 248 0.51 -21.48 -37.96
C HIS A 248 -0.72 -21.32 -37.03
N THR A 249 -0.86 -20.07 -36.57
CA THR A 249 -2.04 -19.20 -36.36
C THR A 249 -3.40 -19.77 -35.93
N ALA A 250 -3.91 -19.12 -34.87
CA ALA A 250 -5.31 -18.74 -34.54
C ALA A 250 -5.91 -19.38 -33.28
N ASN A 251 -6.36 -18.48 -32.40
CA ASN A 251 -7.50 -18.53 -31.47
C ASN A 251 -7.77 -19.81 -30.68
N TYR A 252 -7.63 -19.70 -29.36
CA TYR A 252 -8.51 -20.41 -28.42
C TYR A 252 -8.89 -19.50 -27.25
N CYS A 253 -10.21 -19.39 -27.05
CA CYS A 253 -10.86 -19.11 -25.77
C CYS A 253 -10.71 -20.33 -24.86
N THR A 254 -10.48 -20.11 -23.57
CA THR A 254 -10.83 -21.04 -22.49
C THR A 254 -11.24 -20.24 -21.26
N ASP A 255 -12.36 -20.66 -20.66
CA ASP A 255 -12.97 -20.14 -19.45
C ASP A 255 -12.14 -20.53 -18.22
N ASP A 256 -11.83 -19.55 -17.35
CA ASP A 256 -11.24 -19.72 -16.02
C ASP A 256 -11.59 -18.48 -15.16
N ASP A 257 -12.71 -18.54 -14.44
CA ASP A 257 -13.32 -17.37 -13.76
C ASP A 257 -12.93 -17.18 -12.27
N ASP A 258 -12.14 -18.07 -11.65
CA ASP A 258 -11.87 -17.99 -10.20
C ASP A 258 -10.46 -17.46 -9.82
N LEU A 259 -9.55 -17.25 -10.78
CA LEU A 259 -8.18 -16.74 -10.53
C LEU A 259 -8.01 -15.23 -10.78
N ARG A 260 -9.03 -14.54 -11.30
CA ARG A 260 -8.99 -13.08 -11.52
C ARG A 260 -9.24 -12.25 -10.27
N ALA A 261 -9.75 -12.79 -9.16
CA ALA A 261 -10.08 -12.00 -7.97
C ALA A 261 -8.88 -11.25 -7.32
N ALA A 262 -7.63 -11.66 -7.59
CA ALA A 262 -6.45 -11.07 -6.97
C ALA A 262 -5.84 -9.86 -7.73
N GLN A 263 -6.06 -9.76 -9.05
CA GLN A 263 -5.58 -8.63 -9.87
C GLN A 263 -6.66 -7.55 -10.10
N THR A 264 -7.92 -7.85 -9.78
CA THR A 264 -9.08 -7.03 -10.21
C THR A 264 -9.74 -6.17 -9.14
N ASN A 265 -9.16 -6.04 -7.94
CA ASN A 265 -9.58 -5.03 -6.95
C ASN A 265 -9.30 -3.56 -7.37
N LYS A 266 -8.81 -3.35 -8.60
CA LYS A 266 -8.69 -2.02 -9.22
C LYS A 266 -9.48 -1.83 -10.51
N ILE A 267 -10.13 -2.87 -11.08
CA ILE A 267 -10.73 -2.80 -12.45
C ILE A 267 -12.16 -3.37 -12.57
N LEU A 268 -12.69 -4.19 -11.64
CA LEU A 268 -14.09 -4.68 -11.72
C LEU A 268 -15.01 -3.96 -10.73
N ASN A 269 -15.39 -2.73 -11.07
CA ASN A 269 -16.67 -2.13 -10.70
C ASN A 269 -17.39 -1.54 -11.94
N ASN A 270 -17.10 -2.08 -13.12
CA ASN A 270 -17.70 -1.64 -14.38
C ASN A 270 -18.39 -2.78 -15.11
N SER A 271 -19.67 -2.54 -15.40
CA SER A 271 -20.51 -3.15 -16.43
C SER A 271 -21.29 -4.42 -16.07
N ARG A 272 -22.55 -4.20 -15.65
CA ARG A 272 -23.74 -4.93 -16.14
C ARG A 272 -24.95 -3.98 -16.10
N ASP A 273 -25.19 -3.27 -17.20
CA ASP A 273 -26.44 -2.54 -17.46
C ASP A 273 -27.35 -3.46 -18.30
N THR A 274 -28.45 -3.93 -17.71
CA THR A 274 -29.62 -4.43 -18.44
C THR A 274 -30.61 -3.28 -18.58
N SER A 275 -30.80 -2.83 -19.80
CA SER A 275 -31.79 -1.83 -20.19
C SER A 275 -33.22 -2.39 -20.08
N ILE A 276 -34.05 -1.77 -19.25
CA ILE A 276 -35.50 -1.76 -19.41
C ILE A 276 -35.95 -0.30 -19.44
N GLU A 277 -36.34 0.16 -20.62
CA GLU A 277 -37.03 1.44 -20.83
C GLU A 277 -38.52 1.34 -20.48
N ASN A 278 -39.07 2.48 -20.07
CA ASN A 278 -40.49 2.89 -19.86
C ASN A 278 -40.77 3.22 -18.37
N GLY A 279 -41.27 4.40 -17.98
CA GLY A 279 -41.72 5.57 -18.72
C GLY A 279 -42.27 6.64 -17.76
N GLN A 280 -42.56 7.81 -18.35
CA GLN A 280 -43.48 8.88 -17.92
C GLN A 280 -43.20 9.70 -16.64
N ARG A 281 -42.87 10.97 -16.91
CA ARG A 281 -43.01 12.16 -16.04
C ARG A 281 -44.45 12.34 -15.56
N LEU A 282 -44.62 12.93 -14.36
CA LEU A 282 -45.34 14.19 -14.09
C LEU A 282 -44.96 14.74 -12.69
N PRO A 283 -45.13 16.06 -12.43
CA PRO A 283 -44.53 16.77 -11.29
C PRO A 283 -45.53 16.93 -10.14
N LEU A 284 -45.05 16.97 -8.88
CA LEU A 284 -45.87 17.46 -7.77
C LEU A 284 -45.08 18.24 -6.72
N HIS A 285 -45.83 19.20 -6.17
CA HIS A 285 -45.50 20.35 -5.36
C HIS A 285 -44.72 20.11 -4.07
N GLN A 286 -43.91 21.12 -3.73
CA GLN A 286 -43.42 21.44 -2.40
C GLN A 286 -44.58 21.66 -1.41
N ASN A 287 -44.43 21.18 -0.18
CA ASN A 287 -44.99 21.82 1.01
C ASN A 287 -44.03 21.60 2.18
N GLU A 288 -43.53 22.72 2.69
CA GLU A 288 -42.78 22.85 3.92
C GLU A 288 -43.73 22.69 5.11
N VAL A 289 -43.34 21.87 6.09
CA VAL A 289 -43.91 21.93 7.44
C VAL A 289 -42.74 21.87 8.42
N GLU A 290 -42.48 23.02 9.04
CA GLU A 290 -41.61 23.17 10.19
C GLU A 290 -42.25 22.46 11.39
N GLY A 291 -41.46 21.62 12.07
CA GLY A 291 -41.87 20.93 13.29
C GLY A 291 -40.69 20.89 14.24
N GLU A 292 -40.60 21.91 15.10
CA GLU A 292 -39.72 21.95 16.26
C GLU A 292 -40.04 20.78 17.20
N PHE A 293 -39.03 20.01 17.59
CA PHE A 293 -39.15 19.07 18.70
C PHE A 293 -37.91 19.14 19.59
N SER A 294 -38.05 19.86 20.70
CA SER A 294 -37.09 19.92 21.80
C SER A 294 -37.29 18.70 22.72
N GLY A 295 -36.30 17.81 22.79
CA GLY A 295 -36.28 16.69 23.72
C GLY A 295 -34.98 16.70 24.54
N ALA A 296 -35.07 17.19 25.78
CA ALA A 296 -34.00 17.14 26.76
C ALA A 296 -33.74 15.68 27.19
N VAL A 297 -32.50 15.21 27.07
CA VAL A 297 -32.07 13.91 27.60
C VAL A 297 -31.42 14.13 28.97
N ALA A 298 -32.02 13.50 29.97
CA ALA A 298 -31.56 13.48 31.35
C ALA A 298 -30.27 12.66 31.48
N VAL A 299 -29.27 13.27 32.11
CA VAL A 299 -28.03 12.63 32.57
C VAL A 299 -28.33 11.96 33.91
N CYS A 300 -28.32 10.64 33.94
CA CYS A 300 -28.27 9.86 35.19
C CYS A 300 -26.89 9.24 35.33
N GLY A 301 -26.09 9.80 36.23
CA GLY A 301 -24.91 9.15 36.77
C GLY A 301 -25.32 8.02 37.70
N SER A 302 -24.50 6.97 37.75
CA SER A 302 -24.60 5.94 38.78
C SER A 302 -23.20 5.53 39.20
N THR A 303 -23.01 5.70 40.49
CA THR A 303 -21.83 5.48 41.32
C THR A 303 -21.58 4.00 41.58
N SER A 304 -20.29 3.68 41.71
CA SER A 304 -19.67 2.62 42.51
C SER A 304 -20.55 1.76 43.43
N SER A 305 -20.36 0.45 43.36
CA SER A 305 -20.27 -0.40 44.55
C SER A 305 -19.36 -1.60 44.29
N THR A 306 -18.29 -1.63 45.07
CA THR A 306 -17.43 -2.78 45.36
C THR A 306 -18.21 -3.83 46.13
N ASP A 307 -18.12 -5.09 45.73
CA ASP A 307 -18.32 -6.21 46.66
C ASP A 307 -17.29 -7.31 46.37
N ALA A 308 -16.61 -7.68 47.44
CA ALA A 308 -15.60 -8.71 47.54
C ALA A 308 -16.30 -10.06 47.76
N GLU A 309 -15.84 -11.10 47.08
CA GLU A 309 -16.04 -12.46 47.56
C GLU A 309 -14.72 -13.24 47.53
N ASP A 310 -14.34 -13.65 48.74
CA ASP A 310 -13.39 -14.67 49.08
C ASP A 310 -13.69 -15.98 48.35
N THR A 311 -12.70 -16.59 47.72
CA THR A 311 -12.69 -18.04 47.53
C THR A 311 -11.31 -18.62 47.80
N SER A 312 -11.35 -19.62 48.66
CA SER A 312 -10.28 -20.25 49.39
C SER A 312 -9.48 -21.24 48.55
N SER A 313 -8.16 -21.05 48.61
CA SER A 313 -7.11 -22.06 48.81
C SER A 313 -7.54 -23.53 48.93
N SER A 314 -7.10 -24.37 47.99
CA SER A 314 -6.81 -25.78 48.26
C SER A 314 -5.59 -26.22 47.45
N CYS A 315 -4.48 -26.36 48.17
CA CYS A 315 -3.22 -26.94 47.71
C CYS A 315 -3.23 -28.45 47.99
N ASN A 316 -3.05 -29.27 46.95
CA ASN A 316 -2.77 -30.69 47.11
C ASN A 316 -1.29 -30.97 46.83
N THR A 317 -0.53 -31.03 47.91
CA THR A 317 0.84 -31.55 47.96
C THR A 317 0.77 -33.07 48.05
N ALA A 318 1.15 -33.78 47.00
CA ALA A 318 1.36 -35.22 47.03
C ALA A 318 2.85 -35.53 46.92
N SER A 319 3.46 -35.76 48.08
CA SER A 319 4.81 -36.29 48.25
C SER A 319 4.81 -37.79 47.91
N ASN A 320 5.57 -38.21 46.89
CA ASN A 320 5.91 -39.61 46.68
C ASN A 320 7.42 -39.79 46.72
N SER A 321 7.89 -40.30 47.86
CA SER A 321 9.17 -40.99 48.03
C SER A 321 9.07 -42.38 47.40
N PHE A 322 9.98 -42.75 46.50
CA PHE A 322 10.22 -44.17 46.19
C PHE A 322 11.67 -44.45 45.79
N GLU A 323 12.06 -45.67 46.13
CA GLU A 323 13.39 -46.17 46.44
C GLU A 323 14.32 -46.40 45.23
N LYS A 324 15.62 -46.45 45.54
CA LYS A 324 16.68 -47.07 44.75
C LYS A 324 16.37 -48.55 44.53
N ASP A 325 16.44 -49.03 43.29
CA ASP A 325 17.17 -50.28 43.02
C ASP A 325 17.47 -50.55 41.53
N GLY A 326 18.59 -51.24 41.29
CA GLY A 326 18.63 -52.33 40.32
C GLY A 326 18.78 -52.04 38.83
N SER A 327 20.04 -51.96 38.39
CA SER A 327 20.53 -52.39 37.07
C SER A 327 19.72 -53.53 36.44
N LYS A 328 19.16 -53.31 35.23
CA LYS A 328 18.84 -54.36 34.23
C LYS A 328 18.53 -53.77 32.85
N LYS A 329 19.36 -54.19 31.89
CA LYS A 329 19.24 -54.22 30.42
C LYS A 329 17.95 -53.68 29.79
N SER A 330 18.11 -52.63 29.00
CA SER A 330 17.09 -52.03 28.12
C SER A 330 16.55 -53.05 27.10
N PRO A 331 15.22 -53.26 27.02
CA PRO A 331 14.60 -53.98 25.91
C PRO A 331 14.52 -53.06 24.68
N LEU A 332 14.77 -53.65 23.50
CA LEU A 332 14.52 -53.04 22.20
C LEU A 332 13.05 -52.60 22.12
N LEU A 333 12.84 -51.28 22.24
CA LEU A 333 11.56 -50.62 22.07
C LEU A 333 11.22 -50.66 20.58
N LEU A 334 10.28 -51.54 20.23
CA LEU A 334 9.58 -51.53 18.94
C LEU A 334 9.03 -50.11 18.74
N GLN A 335 9.61 -49.38 17.79
CA GLN A 335 9.08 -48.11 17.30
C GLN A 335 7.75 -48.43 16.63
N ASN A 336 6.67 -48.25 17.38
CA ASN A 336 5.35 -48.14 16.79
C ASN A 336 5.36 -46.82 16.02
N ASP A 337 5.30 -46.91 14.68
CA ASP A 337 4.95 -45.81 13.78
C ASP A 337 3.49 -45.40 14.05
N GLU A 338 3.21 -44.86 15.24
CA GLU A 338 1.99 -44.10 15.47
C GLU A 338 2.09 -42.88 14.58
N LYS A 339 1.41 -42.98 13.43
CA LYS A 339 1.20 -41.91 12.47
C LYS A 339 0.57 -40.73 13.20
N ILE A 340 1.41 -39.85 13.75
CA ILE A 340 1.00 -38.61 14.40
C ILE A 340 0.11 -37.90 13.39
N LYS A 341 -1.20 -37.87 13.65
CA LYS A 341 -2.13 -37.07 12.85
C LYS A 341 -1.72 -35.62 13.10
N GLU A 342 -0.98 -35.05 12.16
CA GLU A 342 -0.64 -33.63 12.18
C GLU A 342 -1.94 -32.85 12.41
N ALA A 343 -1.95 -31.99 13.43
CA ALA A 343 -3.09 -31.13 13.73
C ALA A 343 -3.44 -30.32 12.47
N PRO A 344 -4.74 -30.01 12.24
CA PRO A 344 -5.13 -29.19 11.10
C PRO A 344 -4.34 -27.87 11.15
N GLU A 345 -3.58 -27.60 10.09
CA GLU A 345 -2.77 -26.38 9.99
C GLU A 345 -3.70 -25.17 10.03
N GLU A 346 -3.53 -24.32 11.05
CA GLU A 346 -4.25 -23.05 11.13
C GLU A 346 -3.92 -22.18 9.90
N PRO A 347 -4.90 -21.45 9.35
CA PRO A 347 -4.62 -20.54 8.25
C PRO A 347 -3.63 -19.45 8.68
N PRO A 348 -2.78 -18.93 7.77
CA PRO A 348 -1.90 -17.82 8.08
C PRO A 348 -2.67 -16.64 8.67
N LEU A 349 -2.04 -15.87 9.55
CA LEU A 349 -2.62 -14.65 10.09
C LEU A 349 -2.84 -13.62 8.98
N PHE A 350 -1.83 -13.43 8.12
CA PHE A 350 -1.96 -12.61 6.92
C PHE A 350 -0.94 -13.03 5.87
N TYR A 351 -1.14 -12.54 4.65
CA TYR A 351 -0.23 -12.63 3.53
C TYR A 351 0.17 -11.22 3.09
N ILE A 352 1.43 -11.05 2.73
CA ILE A 352 1.82 -9.94 1.87
C ILE A 352 1.84 -10.46 0.44
N ALA A 353 1.06 -9.84 -0.45
CA ALA A 353 0.91 -10.27 -1.83
C ALA A 353 1.29 -9.15 -2.80
N GLY A 354 1.91 -9.50 -3.91
CA GLY A 354 2.27 -8.52 -4.93
C GLY A 354 2.93 -9.15 -6.15
N ILE A 355 3.16 -8.30 -7.15
CA ILE A 355 3.79 -8.66 -8.41
C ILE A 355 4.95 -7.68 -8.60
N ALA A 356 6.16 -8.21 -8.80
CA ALA A 356 7.29 -7.37 -9.19
C ALA A 356 7.18 -7.08 -10.69
N ASP A 357 7.61 -5.89 -11.11
CA ASP A 357 7.52 -5.50 -12.52
C ASP A 357 8.45 -6.35 -13.41
N GLY A 358 9.53 -6.89 -12.83
CA GLY A 358 10.31 -7.97 -13.42
C GLY A 358 11.48 -8.43 -12.55
N ILE A 359 12.18 -9.47 -13.01
CA ILE A 359 13.40 -9.99 -12.41
C ILE A 359 14.49 -10.01 -13.47
N ARG A 360 15.69 -9.53 -13.17
CA ARG A 360 16.86 -9.74 -14.03
C ARG A 360 17.92 -10.55 -13.31
N ASP A 361 18.74 -11.25 -14.06
CA ASP A 361 19.92 -11.92 -13.53
C ASP A 361 21.17 -11.15 -13.98
N GLU A 362 22.14 -10.98 -13.09
CA GLU A 362 23.41 -10.35 -13.41
C GLU A 362 24.58 -11.18 -12.91
N LEU A 363 25.72 -11.04 -13.59
CA LEU A 363 26.96 -11.66 -13.17
C LEU A 363 27.56 -10.88 -12.00
N TRP A 364 27.83 -11.58 -10.91
CA TRP A 364 28.36 -11.02 -9.66
C TRP A 364 29.62 -11.76 -9.24
N TYR A 365 30.60 -11.02 -8.74
CA TYR A 365 31.85 -11.58 -8.24
C TYR A 365 31.77 -11.75 -6.72
N ASP A 366 31.84 -12.99 -6.25
CA ASP A 366 31.76 -13.32 -4.82
C ASP A 366 33.13 -13.20 -4.14
N GLU A 367 33.43 -12.02 -3.59
CA GLU A 367 34.68 -11.76 -2.86
C GLU A 367 34.84 -12.65 -1.62
N SER A 368 33.73 -13.08 -1.00
CA SER A 368 33.77 -13.87 0.24
C SER A 368 34.43 -15.24 0.04
N SER A 369 34.27 -15.79 -1.18
CA SER A 369 34.87 -17.07 -1.57
C SER A 369 36.40 -17.06 -1.59
N SER A 370 37.05 -15.89 -1.66
CA SER A 370 38.52 -15.79 -1.74
C SER A 370 39.22 -15.96 -0.39
N SER A 371 38.52 -15.82 0.73
CA SER A 371 39.16 -15.72 2.06
C SER A 371 39.40 -17.06 2.77
N LEU A 372 38.82 -18.17 2.27
CA LEU A 372 38.84 -19.46 2.97
C LEU A 372 39.66 -20.55 2.30
N CYS A 373 40.27 -20.31 1.14
CA CYS A 373 41.18 -21.27 0.51
C CYS A 373 42.63 -20.93 0.91
N PRO A 374 43.30 -21.77 1.73
CA PRO A 374 44.73 -21.62 1.98
C PRO A 374 45.44 -21.63 0.62
N ARG A 375 46.23 -20.60 0.31
CA ARG A 375 47.02 -20.52 -0.92
C ARG A 375 47.83 -21.80 -1.06
N SER A 376 47.44 -22.66 -2.01
CA SER A 376 48.26 -23.80 -2.40
C SER A 376 49.54 -23.24 -3.00
N ILE A 377 50.67 -23.43 -2.31
CA ILE A 377 51.96 -22.79 -2.64
C ILE A 377 52.50 -23.24 -4.01
N ASN A 378 51.91 -24.27 -4.65
CA ASN A 378 52.50 -24.91 -5.83
C ASN A 378 51.52 -25.16 -7.01
N GLY A 379 50.34 -24.53 -7.05
CA GLY A 379 49.34 -24.77 -8.09
C GLY A 379 49.06 -23.53 -8.94
N VAL A 380 49.20 -23.65 -10.25
CA VAL A 380 48.59 -22.73 -11.24
C VAL A 380 47.07 -22.97 -11.16
N ASP A 381 46.39 -22.29 -10.25
CA ASP A 381 44.95 -22.41 -10.06
C ASP A 381 44.21 -21.47 -11.02
N ASP A 382 43.90 -21.94 -12.23
CA ASP A 382 43.04 -21.29 -13.22
C ASP A 382 41.54 -21.28 -12.82
N ASP A 383 41.23 -21.23 -11.52
CA ASP A 383 39.88 -21.46 -10.96
C ASP A 383 39.08 -20.16 -10.70
N ASP A 384 39.51 -19.02 -11.25
CA ASP A 384 38.85 -17.71 -11.08
C ASP A 384 37.39 -17.70 -11.59
N ASP A 385 37.06 -18.58 -12.54
CA ASP A 385 35.71 -18.73 -13.11
C ASP A 385 34.66 -19.14 -12.06
N LYS A 386 35.07 -19.82 -10.97
CA LYS A 386 34.14 -20.28 -9.92
C LYS A 386 33.63 -19.15 -9.01
N ARG A 387 34.27 -17.97 -9.06
CA ARG A 387 33.91 -16.81 -8.22
C ARG A 387 32.77 -15.99 -8.81
N TRP A 388 32.59 -16.07 -10.13
CA TRP A 388 31.48 -15.45 -10.81
C TRP A 388 30.21 -16.29 -10.62
N LYS A 389 29.18 -15.67 -10.04
CA LYS A 389 27.87 -16.26 -9.82
C LYS A 389 26.80 -15.42 -10.49
N MET A 390 25.75 -16.06 -10.98
CA MET A 390 24.54 -15.35 -11.36
C MET A 390 23.76 -15.01 -10.09
N ARG A 391 23.32 -13.77 -9.95
CA ARG A 391 22.39 -13.35 -8.91
C ARG A 391 21.15 -12.71 -9.52
N SER A 392 19.99 -13.01 -8.95
CA SER A 392 18.73 -12.42 -9.35
C SER A 392 18.50 -11.09 -8.64
N ILE A 393 17.86 -10.15 -9.32
CA ILE A 393 17.59 -8.79 -8.87
C ILE A 393 16.15 -8.46 -9.23
N VAL A 394 15.40 -8.01 -8.23
CA VAL A 394 14.05 -7.47 -8.47
C VAL A 394 14.15 -6.15 -9.21
N VAL A 395 13.35 -5.97 -10.25
CA VAL A 395 13.20 -4.70 -10.97
C VAL A 395 11.82 -4.15 -10.64
N GLU A 396 11.78 -2.97 -10.02
CA GLU A 396 10.56 -2.23 -9.69
C GLU A 396 10.53 -0.91 -10.45
N LEU A 397 9.52 -0.70 -11.26
CA LEU A 397 9.36 0.42 -12.17
C LEU A 397 8.39 1.45 -11.61
N LYS A 398 8.83 2.71 -11.56
CA LYS A 398 8.03 3.85 -11.09
C LYS A 398 7.96 4.94 -12.14
N HIS A 399 6.78 5.10 -12.74
CA HIS A 399 6.50 6.27 -13.57
C HIS A 399 6.38 7.54 -12.73
N ARG A 400 7.25 8.51 -12.98
CA ARG A 400 7.28 9.80 -12.27
C ARG A 400 6.68 10.89 -13.15
N MET A 401 5.69 11.59 -12.61
CA MET A 401 4.99 12.65 -13.35
C MET A 401 5.82 13.92 -13.53
N ARG A 402 6.81 14.16 -12.67
CA ARG A 402 7.61 15.41 -12.66
C ARG A 402 9.10 15.15 -12.82
N PHE A 403 9.71 14.49 -11.83
CA PHE A 403 11.14 14.22 -11.78
C PHE A 403 11.42 12.90 -11.03
N ALA A 404 12.56 12.30 -11.32
CA ALA A 404 13.09 11.16 -10.58
C ALA A 404 13.68 11.66 -9.26
N LYS A 405 13.48 10.90 -8.18
CA LYS A 405 13.96 11.26 -6.84
C LYS A 405 15.20 10.45 -6.51
N LEU A 406 16.26 11.10 -6.06
CA LEU A 406 17.51 10.45 -5.65
C LEU A 406 17.84 10.85 -4.21
N PRO A 407 17.75 9.93 -3.22
CA PRO A 407 17.28 8.54 -3.36
C PRO A 407 15.78 8.46 -3.70
N PRO A 408 15.28 7.29 -4.19
CA PRO A 408 13.85 7.06 -4.34
C PRO A 408 13.11 7.26 -3.00
N PRO A 409 11.81 7.62 -3.01
CA PRO A 409 11.01 7.68 -1.78
C PRO A 409 11.12 6.41 -0.95
N PHE A 410 11.20 6.56 0.37
CA PHE A 410 11.41 5.43 1.27
C PHE A 410 10.30 4.38 1.18
N TYR A 411 9.04 4.77 0.96
CA TYR A 411 7.95 3.81 0.74
C TYR A 411 8.10 2.96 -0.53
N ASP A 412 8.75 3.49 -1.59
CA ASP A 412 9.06 2.70 -2.79
C ASP A 412 10.20 1.71 -2.49
N GLN A 413 11.17 2.11 -1.66
CA GLN A 413 12.23 1.22 -1.19
C GLN A 413 11.66 0.08 -0.33
N ILE A 414 10.76 0.37 0.60
CA ILE A 414 10.07 -0.66 1.41
C ILE A 414 9.36 -1.68 0.50
N GLN A 415 8.65 -1.22 -0.53
CA GLN A 415 7.99 -2.12 -1.48
C GLN A 415 9.01 -3.02 -2.21
N ALA A 416 10.13 -2.45 -2.68
CA ALA A 416 11.18 -3.22 -3.34
C ALA A 416 11.82 -4.25 -2.38
N ILE A 417 12.06 -3.89 -1.12
CA ILE A 417 12.55 -4.80 -0.07
C ILE A 417 11.58 -5.93 0.23
N VAL A 418 10.27 -5.65 0.23
CA VAL A 418 9.24 -6.70 0.36
C VAL A 418 9.36 -7.70 -0.79
N TYR A 419 9.55 -7.23 -2.02
CA TYR A 419 9.81 -8.13 -3.14
C TYR A 419 11.13 -8.89 -3.01
N CYS A 420 12.20 -8.28 -2.48
CA CYS A 420 13.43 -9.01 -2.15
C CYS A 420 13.14 -10.24 -1.29
N TYR A 421 12.35 -10.10 -0.21
CA TYR A 421 11.94 -11.24 0.61
C TYR A 421 11.08 -12.25 -0.14
N MET A 422 10.09 -11.79 -0.91
CA MET A 422 9.17 -12.66 -1.66
C MET A 422 9.88 -13.51 -2.73
N TYR A 423 10.91 -12.94 -3.37
CA TYR A 423 11.70 -13.59 -4.42
C TYR A 423 13.02 -14.20 -3.91
N ARG A 424 13.32 -14.06 -2.61
CA ARG A 424 14.56 -14.53 -1.96
C ARG A 424 15.81 -14.02 -2.66
N VAL A 425 15.79 -12.73 -2.98
CA VAL A 425 16.94 -12.02 -3.52
C VAL A 425 17.39 -10.96 -2.54
N ASP A 426 18.66 -10.60 -2.60
CA ASP A 426 19.23 -9.64 -1.65
C ASP A 426 19.09 -8.19 -2.13
N GLU A 427 18.86 -7.99 -3.42
CA GLU A 427 18.93 -6.68 -4.07
C GLU A 427 17.79 -6.45 -5.06
N ALA A 428 17.41 -5.17 -5.17
CA ALA A 428 16.42 -4.67 -6.11
C ALA A 428 16.91 -3.40 -6.80
N GLU A 429 16.36 -3.11 -7.97
CA GLU A 429 16.53 -1.85 -8.68
C GLU A 429 15.20 -1.15 -8.85
N ILE A 430 15.15 0.09 -8.35
CA ILE A 430 14.03 0.99 -8.58
C ILE A 430 14.32 1.81 -9.83
N VAL A 431 13.56 1.54 -10.89
CA VAL A 431 13.66 2.18 -12.20
C VAL A 431 12.64 3.31 -12.29
N GLN A 432 13.10 4.55 -12.17
CA GLN A 432 12.25 5.74 -12.24
C GLN A 432 12.21 6.29 -13.65
N VAL A 433 11.00 6.37 -14.23
CA VAL A 433 10.78 6.70 -15.64
C VAL A 433 10.06 8.03 -15.77
N ILE A 434 10.63 8.96 -16.54
CA ILE A 434 10.02 10.25 -16.88
C ILE A 434 9.82 10.29 -18.40
N ARG A 435 8.61 10.63 -18.84
CA ARG A 435 8.28 10.76 -20.28
C ARG A 435 7.86 12.18 -20.59
N GLY A 436 8.56 12.86 -21.49
CA GLY A 436 8.25 14.24 -21.82
C GLY A 436 8.49 14.59 -23.29
N LYS A 437 8.17 15.84 -23.64
CA LYS A 437 8.47 16.41 -24.96
C LYS A 437 9.86 17.05 -24.92
N ARG A 438 10.70 16.88 -25.95
CA ARG A 438 12.09 17.40 -25.93
C ARG A 438 12.22 18.90 -25.68
N THR A 439 11.19 19.70 -25.99
CA THR A 439 11.16 21.14 -25.65
C THR A 439 11.34 21.38 -24.15
N ASN A 440 10.87 20.45 -23.32
CA ASN A 440 10.92 20.53 -21.86
C ASN A 440 12.16 19.84 -21.28
N ALA A 441 12.82 18.95 -22.04
CA ALA A 441 13.99 18.20 -21.57
C ALA A 441 15.14 19.13 -21.16
N ARG A 442 15.43 20.16 -21.95
CA ARG A 442 16.46 21.16 -21.60
C ARG A 442 16.13 21.91 -20.32
N GLN A 443 14.84 22.19 -20.07
CA GLN A 443 14.40 22.92 -18.89
C GLN A 443 14.45 22.04 -17.64
N LEU A 444 14.07 20.77 -17.76
CA LEU A 444 14.15 19.79 -16.68
C LEU A 444 15.60 19.45 -16.33
N LEU A 445 16.47 19.25 -17.32
CA LEU A 445 17.91 19.04 -17.10
C LEU A 445 18.55 20.27 -16.44
N ALA A 446 18.20 21.49 -16.89
CA ALA A 446 18.69 22.71 -16.26
C ALA A 446 18.23 22.84 -14.81
N GLN A 447 17.00 22.45 -14.47
CA GLN A 447 16.50 22.46 -13.10
C GLN A 447 17.17 21.38 -12.23
N ALA A 448 17.44 20.20 -12.77
CA ALA A 448 18.15 19.12 -12.06
C ALA A 448 19.62 19.46 -11.80
N SER A 449 20.26 20.28 -12.64
CA SER A 449 21.62 20.77 -12.41
C SER A 449 21.73 21.84 -11.32
N ILE A 450 20.61 22.46 -10.92
CA ILE A 450 20.58 23.43 -9.81
C ILE A 450 20.23 22.66 -8.53
N CYS A 451 21.17 21.87 -8.03
CA CYS A 451 21.14 21.40 -6.65
C CYS A 451 21.74 22.50 -5.76
N PRO A 452 20.96 23.15 -4.86
CA PRO A 452 21.48 24.15 -3.96
C PRO A 452 22.09 23.42 -2.76
N ASN A 453 23.35 22.97 -2.85
CA ASN A 453 24.17 22.60 -1.69
C ASN A 453 25.63 22.33 -2.10
N THR A 454 26.35 23.37 -2.52
CA THR A 454 27.83 23.38 -2.49
C THR A 454 28.42 24.80 -2.47
N GLN A 455 27.77 25.75 -1.79
CA GLN A 455 28.36 27.05 -1.48
C GLN A 455 28.05 27.42 -0.03
N HIS A 456 28.66 26.68 0.88
CA HIS A 456 29.00 27.22 2.19
C HIS A 456 30.42 26.73 2.51
N ASP A 457 31.25 27.69 2.94
CA ASP A 457 32.58 27.53 3.51
C ASP A 457 33.80 27.61 2.57
N GLU A 458 33.96 28.77 1.92
CA GLU A 458 35.29 29.35 1.70
C GLU A 458 35.24 30.85 2.00
N LYS A 459 35.23 31.23 3.29
CA LYS A 459 35.51 32.62 3.69
C LYS A 459 35.81 32.84 5.17
N ILE A 460 36.68 32.05 5.80
CA ILE A 460 37.33 32.47 7.04
C ILE A 460 38.77 31.93 7.05
N ASN A 461 39.76 32.80 6.80
CA ASN A 461 41.00 32.93 7.56
C ASN A 461 41.96 33.90 6.84
N ASN A 462 42.00 35.13 7.34
CA ASN A 462 43.10 36.07 7.13
C ASN A 462 43.13 36.99 8.36
N ALA A 463 43.95 36.63 9.35
CA ALA A 463 44.62 37.51 10.32
C ALA A 463 45.18 36.67 11.48
N ASN A 464 46.49 36.45 11.50
CA ASN A 464 47.41 37.02 12.49
C ASN A 464 48.71 36.21 12.55
N GLU A 465 49.79 36.93 12.27
CA GLU A 465 51.17 36.57 12.55
C GLU A 465 51.49 36.78 14.05
N ASN A 466 52.57 36.12 14.47
CA ASN A 466 53.37 36.29 15.69
C ASN A 466 52.94 35.50 16.93
N GLU A 467 53.67 34.40 17.20
CA GLU A 467 54.60 34.35 18.34
C GLU A 467 55.57 33.16 18.22
N GLU A 468 56.86 33.47 18.34
CA GLU A 468 57.96 32.52 18.51
C GLU A 468 57.98 31.96 19.95
N VAL A 469 58.13 30.63 20.13
CA VAL A 469 58.89 30.06 21.26
C VAL A 469 59.51 28.73 20.83
N GLU A 470 60.84 28.65 20.94
CA GLU A 470 61.67 27.46 20.80
C GLU A 470 61.38 26.40 21.87
N HIS A 471 61.54 25.10 21.58
CA HIS A 471 62.40 24.18 22.34
C HIS A 471 62.45 22.75 21.74
N SER A 472 63.68 22.35 21.43
CA SER A 472 64.31 21.02 21.48
C SER A 472 63.48 19.75 21.75
N GLY A 473 63.73 18.72 20.92
CA GLY A 473 64.46 17.55 21.42
C GLY A 473 63.77 16.17 21.42
N SER A 474 64.51 15.21 20.84
CA SER A 474 64.59 13.78 21.15
C SER A 474 63.63 12.79 20.50
N ALA A 475 64.26 11.90 19.72
CA ALA A 475 63.80 10.57 19.37
C ALA A 475 63.61 9.69 20.62
N ASN A 476 62.72 8.69 20.51
CA ASN A 476 62.96 7.31 20.94
C ASN A 476 61.85 6.37 20.45
N ASP A 477 62.28 5.12 20.29
CA ASP A 477 61.62 3.92 19.82
C ASP A 477 60.40 3.43 20.62
N ASP A 478 59.76 2.43 20.01
CA ASP A 478 59.14 1.22 20.58
C ASP A 478 57.62 1.13 20.81
N CYS A 479 57.05 0.24 20.00
CA CYS A 479 56.24 -0.92 20.38
C CYS A 479 55.33 -0.82 21.61
N ALA A 480 54.01 -0.75 21.40
CA ALA A 480 53.03 -1.66 22.02
C ALA A 480 51.62 -1.43 21.46
N ARG A 481 50.93 -2.53 21.12
CA ARG A 481 49.47 -2.57 21.07
C ARG A 481 48.89 -2.28 22.47
N PRO A 482 47.69 -1.69 22.54
CA PRO A 482 46.59 -2.54 23.03
C PRO A 482 45.28 -2.34 22.25
N SER A 483 44.54 -3.43 22.22
CA SER A 483 43.13 -3.51 21.86
C SER A 483 42.27 -2.77 22.88
N ASP A 484 41.53 -1.75 22.43
CA ASP A 484 40.47 -1.12 23.20
C ASP A 484 39.12 -1.16 22.46
N ILE A 485 38.18 -1.74 23.19
CA ILE A 485 36.76 -1.91 22.91
C ILE A 485 36.10 -0.54 23.05
N ILE A 486 35.47 -0.04 21.98
CA ILE A 486 34.62 1.15 22.05
C ILE A 486 33.33 0.76 22.77
N ARG A 487 33.22 1.15 24.04
CA ARG A 487 31.95 1.34 24.74
C ARG A 487 31.25 2.54 24.11
N VAL A 488 30.08 2.32 23.51
CA VAL A 488 29.18 3.40 23.13
C VAL A 488 28.19 3.55 24.28
N ASP A 489 28.34 4.65 25.04
CA ASP A 489 27.39 5.02 26.09
C ASP A 489 26.03 5.37 25.47
N ALA A 490 24.99 4.72 25.98
CA ALA A 490 23.61 4.98 25.63
C ALA A 490 23.19 6.35 26.19
N VAL A 491 22.85 7.27 25.29
CA VAL A 491 22.17 8.53 25.62
C VAL A 491 20.71 8.22 25.98
N GLN A 492 20.34 8.45 27.24
CA GLN A 492 18.94 8.48 27.68
C GLN A 492 18.24 9.73 27.12
N PRO A 493 16.97 9.63 26.67
CA PRO A 493 16.14 10.81 26.49
C PRO A 493 15.38 11.13 27.78
N ASP A 494 15.78 12.23 28.42
CA ASP A 494 15.06 12.82 29.54
C ASP A 494 13.76 13.51 29.09
N LEU A 495 12.68 13.08 29.73
CA LEU A 495 11.64 13.87 30.42
C LEU A 495 10.82 14.91 29.63
N LEU A 496 9.53 14.57 29.54
CA LEU A 496 8.35 15.41 29.40
C LEU A 496 8.38 16.67 30.29
N PRO A 497 7.75 17.79 29.88
CA PRO A 497 7.17 18.74 30.80
C PRO A 497 5.66 18.57 30.93
N SER A 498 5.26 18.46 32.19
CA SER A 498 3.92 18.37 32.75
C SER A 498 3.00 19.53 32.39
N ALA A 499 1.71 19.22 32.34
CA ALA A 499 0.61 20.17 32.37
C ALA A 499 0.45 20.82 33.75
N GLU A 500 0.29 22.15 33.82
CA GLU A 500 -0.51 22.83 34.83
C GLU A 500 -1.12 24.15 34.31
N LYS A 501 -2.47 24.17 34.33
CA LYS A 501 -3.42 25.21 34.80
C LYS A 501 -3.17 26.72 34.60
N GLY A 502 -4.21 27.37 34.07
CA GLY A 502 -4.59 28.78 34.33
C GLY A 502 -5.55 29.29 33.24
N SER A 503 -6.88 29.23 33.41
CA SER A 503 -7.74 30.25 34.07
C SER A 503 -7.52 31.69 33.57
N SER A 504 -8.37 32.20 32.67
CA SER A 504 -9.12 33.46 32.85
C SER A 504 -9.94 33.87 31.60
N THR A 505 -11.21 34.11 31.87
CA THR A 505 -12.17 35.09 31.34
C THR A 505 -11.83 36.07 30.19
N ILE A 506 -12.80 36.16 29.27
CA ILE A 506 -13.47 37.34 28.67
C ILE A 506 -12.63 38.35 27.86
N GLY A 507 -13.03 38.54 26.59
CA GLY A 507 -12.66 39.71 25.80
C GLY A 507 -13.28 39.70 24.39
N VAL A 508 -14.51 40.19 24.28
CA VAL A 508 -15.15 40.59 23.02
C VAL A 508 -14.42 41.81 22.46
N THR A 509 -14.06 41.83 21.18
CA THR A 509 -14.04 43.05 20.36
C THR A 509 -14.12 42.74 18.86
N GLU A 510 -15.13 43.34 18.23
CA GLU A 510 -15.24 43.60 16.80
C GLU A 510 -14.18 44.61 16.32
N ALA A 511 -13.69 44.43 15.10
CA ALA A 511 -13.26 45.50 14.18
C ALA A 511 -13.08 44.83 12.78
N LEU A 512 -14.00 44.96 11.83
CA LEU A 512 -14.26 46.12 10.98
C LEU A 512 -13.00 46.68 10.30
N VAL A 513 -12.68 46.20 9.09
CA VAL A 513 -12.08 47.03 8.04
C VAL A 513 -12.69 46.65 6.68
N ARG A 514 -13.46 47.61 6.16
CA ARG A 514 -13.89 47.73 4.75
C ARG A 514 -12.68 47.95 3.85
N SER A 515 -12.70 47.35 2.66
CA SER A 515 -12.20 48.04 1.47
C SER A 515 -13.07 47.67 0.27
N GLU A 516 -13.90 48.64 -0.13
CA GLU A 516 -14.54 48.72 -1.44
C GLU A 516 -13.60 49.48 -2.39
N ALA A 517 -13.47 48.99 -3.63
CA ALA A 517 -13.15 49.68 -4.89
C ALA A 517 -12.44 48.66 -5.80
N GLY A 518 -12.76 48.47 -7.07
CA GLY A 518 -13.65 49.20 -7.96
C GLY A 518 -13.83 48.38 -9.24
N VAL A 519 -14.99 48.60 -9.85
CA VAL A 519 -15.47 48.01 -11.10
C VAL A 519 -14.77 48.70 -12.28
N GLU A 520 -14.20 47.93 -13.20
CA GLU A 520 -14.04 48.36 -14.61
C GLU A 520 -14.50 47.22 -15.54
N ASN A 521 -15.71 47.41 -16.08
CA ASN A 521 -16.26 46.62 -17.17
C ASN A 521 -15.58 47.02 -18.48
N LYS A 522 -14.98 46.04 -19.18
CA LYS A 522 -14.71 46.15 -20.62
C LYS A 522 -15.72 45.33 -21.38
N GLU A 523 -16.68 46.03 -21.97
CA GLU A 523 -17.56 45.54 -23.02
C GLU A 523 -16.70 45.10 -24.22
N GLN A 524 -16.85 43.84 -24.66
CA GLN A 524 -16.41 43.40 -25.98
C GLN A 524 -17.65 43.05 -26.81
N SER A 525 -17.81 43.84 -27.87
CA SER A 525 -18.89 43.77 -28.84
C SER A 525 -18.89 42.45 -29.60
N PHE A 526 -20.04 41.78 -29.60
CA PHE A 526 -20.38 40.71 -30.52
C PHE A 526 -20.71 41.29 -31.90
N HIS A 527 -19.93 40.94 -32.92
CA HIS A 527 -20.34 41.07 -34.32
C HIS A 527 -20.97 39.76 -34.79
N LEU A 528 -22.29 39.77 -34.88
CA LEU A 528 -23.08 38.80 -35.65
C LEU A 528 -22.94 39.14 -37.13
N SER A 529 -22.40 38.19 -37.92
CA SER A 529 -22.50 38.22 -39.38
C SER A 529 -23.31 37.02 -39.83
N SER A 530 -24.52 37.30 -40.29
CA SER A 530 -25.36 36.43 -41.08
C SER A 530 -24.76 36.28 -42.48
N ASN A 531 -24.71 35.05 -43.00
CA ASN A 531 -24.63 34.85 -44.44
C ASN A 531 -25.42 33.61 -44.87
N THR A 532 -26.30 33.88 -45.82
CA THR A 532 -27.20 32.99 -46.54
C THR A 532 -26.49 32.37 -47.75
N GLY A 533 -26.90 31.16 -48.15
CA GLY A 533 -26.75 30.68 -49.53
C GLY A 533 -26.04 29.32 -49.70
N PRO A 534 -26.65 28.34 -50.39
CA PRO A 534 -26.07 27.03 -50.66
C PRO A 534 -25.21 27.08 -51.93
N THR A 535 -23.99 26.54 -51.90
CA THR A 535 -23.19 26.33 -53.12
C THR A 535 -22.72 24.88 -53.23
N VAL A 536 -22.96 24.35 -54.43
CA VAL A 536 -22.78 22.99 -54.90
C VAL A 536 -21.30 22.63 -55.09
N ALA A 537 -20.99 21.37 -54.79
CA ALA A 537 -19.89 20.51 -55.26
C ALA A 537 -18.47 21.09 -55.45
N ALA A 538 -17.52 20.58 -54.66
CA ALA A 538 -16.14 20.37 -55.10
C ALA A 538 -15.51 19.18 -54.33
N VAL A 539 -15.40 18.04 -55.00
CA VAL A 539 -14.63 16.87 -54.56
C VAL A 539 -13.16 17.28 -54.47
N LYS A 540 -12.66 17.50 -53.25
CA LYS A 540 -11.24 17.73 -52.99
C LYS A 540 -10.50 16.39 -52.98
N THR A 541 -9.77 16.15 -54.05
CA THR A 541 -8.77 15.09 -54.20
C THR A 541 -7.77 15.11 -53.04
N GLY A 542 -7.51 13.93 -52.48
CA GLY A 542 -6.75 13.72 -51.24
C GLY A 542 -5.36 14.35 -51.24
N LYS A 543 -5.08 15.13 -50.18
CA LYS A 543 -3.72 15.47 -49.78
C LYS A 543 -3.02 14.18 -49.33
N LYS A 544 -2.01 13.74 -50.08
CA LYS A 544 -1.02 12.75 -49.64
C LYS A 544 -0.50 13.17 -48.26
N GLN A 545 -0.82 12.38 -47.24
CA GLN A 545 -0.18 12.50 -45.92
C GLN A 545 1.31 12.24 -46.12
N THR A 546 2.13 13.27 -45.98
CA THR A 546 3.59 13.10 -45.88
C THR A 546 3.89 12.28 -44.64
N PRO A 547 4.84 11.33 -44.67
CA PRO A 547 5.22 10.53 -43.51
C PRO A 547 5.53 11.49 -42.35
N GLY A 548 4.71 11.41 -41.30
CA GLY A 548 4.74 12.32 -40.18
C GLY A 548 6.13 12.31 -39.55
N LYS A 549 6.74 13.49 -39.42
CA LYS A 549 7.98 13.68 -38.67
C LYS A 549 7.79 13.02 -37.29
N PRO A 550 8.65 12.07 -36.88
CA PRO A 550 8.47 11.35 -35.62
C PRO A 550 8.33 12.36 -34.49
N SER A 551 7.28 12.22 -33.66
CA SER A 551 7.10 13.06 -32.49
C SER A 551 8.36 12.93 -31.63
N CYS A 552 8.91 14.08 -31.28
CA CYS A 552 10.21 14.17 -30.64
C CYS A 552 10.04 14.01 -29.12
N ASP A 553 9.48 12.87 -28.72
CA ASP A 553 9.27 12.51 -27.32
C ASP A 553 10.60 11.98 -26.75
N PHE A 554 10.82 12.17 -25.45
CA PHE A 554 11.96 11.62 -24.73
C PHE A 554 11.47 10.77 -23.57
N ILE A 555 12.22 9.71 -23.29
CA ILE A 555 12.05 8.84 -22.14
C ILE A 555 13.38 8.92 -21.40
N ASP A 556 13.33 9.36 -20.15
CA ASP A 556 14.47 9.36 -19.25
C ASP A 556 14.28 8.29 -18.17
N ILE A 557 15.33 7.54 -17.90
CA ILE A 557 15.33 6.44 -16.93
C ILE A 557 16.47 6.66 -15.95
N THR A 558 16.10 6.79 -14.68
CA THR A 558 17.01 6.84 -13.54
C THR A 558 16.86 5.56 -12.74
N THR A 559 17.95 4.85 -12.50
CA THR A 559 17.95 3.60 -11.73
C THR A 559 18.60 3.83 -10.37
N SER A 560 18.04 3.24 -9.32
CA SER A 560 18.63 3.24 -7.98
C SER A 560 18.65 1.83 -7.42
N ARG A 561 19.80 1.39 -6.93
CA ARG A 561 19.97 0.09 -6.28
C ARG A 561 19.49 0.18 -4.84
N VAL A 562 18.80 -0.86 -4.38
CA VAL A 562 18.36 -1.05 -3.00
C VAL A 562 18.77 -2.44 -2.57
N SER A 563 19.33 -2.59 -1.37
CA SER A 563 19.80 -3.88 -0.83
C SER A 563 19.20 -4.16 0.54
N LEU A 564 18.88 -5.41 0.84
CA LEU A 564 18.49 -5.83 2.19
C LEU A 564 19.58 -5.49 3.23
N TYR A 565 20.84 -5.54 2.81
CA TYR A 565 22.02 -5.36 3.65
C TYR A 565 22.66 -3.97 3.51
N ASP A 566 21.91 -2.98 3.02
CA ASP A 566 22.40 -1.60 2.95
C ASP A 566 22.81 -1.10 4.36
N PRO A 567 24.08 -0.73 4.59
CA PRO A 567 24.58 -0.38 5.92
C PRO A 567 24.04 0.96 6.43
N ILE A 568 23.58 1.84 5.54
CA ILE A 568 23.06 3.17 5.89
C ILE A 568 21.57 3.06 6.17
N MET A 569 20.82 2.43 5.25
CA MET A 569 19.37 2.33 5.36
C MET A 569 18.91 1.19 6.28
N MET A 570 19.79 0.24 6.59
CA MET A 570 19.58 -0.88 7.50
C MET A 570 18.25 -1.62 7.24
N HIS A 571 17.92 -1.86 5.97
CA HIS A 571 16.60 -2.36 5.56
C HIS A 571 16.19 -3.66 6.26
N LEU A 572 17.10 -4.64 6.38
CA LEU A 572 16.86 -5.89 7.10
C LEU A 572 16.53 -5.67 8.59
N HIS A 573 17.26 -4.77 9.26
CA HIS A 573 17.00 -4.44 10.66
C HIS A 573 15.65 -3.75 10.81
N ASN A 574 15.41 -2.70 10.02
CA ASN A 574 14.17 -1.92 10.05
C ASN A 574 12.95 -2.76 9.68
N TRP A 575 13.09 -3.74 8.79
CA TRP A 575 12.04 -4.70 8.50
C TRP A 575 11.61 -5.46 9.76
N LYS A 576 12.58 -6.08 10.44
CA LYS A 576 12.34 -6.93 11.61
C LYS A 576 11.85 -6.15 12.83
N TYR A 577 12.45 -5.00 13.10
CA TYR A 577 12.24 -4.28 14.37
C TYR A 577 11.27 -3.10 14.28
N THR A 578 10.88 -2.68 13.08
CA THR A 578 9.98 -1.52 12.92
C THR A 578 8.79 -1.83 12.03
N ILE A 579 9.03 -2.30 10.81
CA ILE A 579 7.95 -2.47 9.83
C ILE A 579 7.05 -3.64 10.20
N LEU A 580 7.61 -4.84 10.45
CA LEU A 580 6.84 -6.04 10.73
C LEU A 580 6.00 -5.93 12.02
N PRO A 581 6.51 -5.40 13.15
CA PRO A 581 5.68 -5.15 14.34
C PRO A 581 4.51 -4.21 14.07
N ARG A 582 4.71 -3.15 13.28
CA ARG A 582 3.64 -2.21 12.91
C ARG A 582 2.59 -2.85 11.99
N ILE A 583 3.01 -3.65 11.01
CA ILE A 583 2.06 -4.44 10.20
C ILE A 583 1.24 -5.34 11.10
N ARG A 584 1.89 -6.00 12.07
CA ARG A 584 1.19 -6.90 12.97
C ARG A 584 0.15 -6.17 13.85
N SER A 585 0.53 -5.07 14.49
CA SER A 585 -0.41 -4.22 15.25
C SER A 585 -1.59 -3.77 14.37
N PHE A 586 -1.33 -3.34 13.14
CA PHE A 586 -2.38 -2.96 12.20
C PHE A 586 -3.32 -4.14 11.84
N VAL A 587 -2.78 -5.35 11.65
CA VAL A 587 -3.57 -6.57 11.41
C VAL A 587 -4.45 -6.91 12.60
N ASP A 588 -3.93 -6.79 13.82
CA ASP A 588 -4.71 -7.00 15.04
C ASP A 588 -5.83 -5.95 15.18
N ALA A 589 -5.57 -4.69 14.84
CA ALA A 589 -6.58 -3.64 14.76
C ALA A 589 -7.70 -3.99 13.75
N VAL A 590 -7.36 -4.51 12.57
CA VAL A 590 -8.36 -4.98 11.58
C VAL A 590 -9.26 -6.06 12.18
N TYR A 591 -8.71 -7.06 12.85
CA TYR A 591 -9.52 -8.13 13.46
C TYR A 591 -10.34 -7.64 14.66
N SER A 592 -9.78 -6.75 15.48
CA SER A 592 -10.48 -6.11 16.60
C SER A 592 -11.73 -5.36 16.11
N ILE A 593 -11.55 -4.49 15.11
CA ILE A 593 -12.65 -3.75 14.49
C ILE A 593 -13.62 -4.72 13.82
N ARG A 594 -13.14 -5.70 13.03
CA ARG A 594 -14.01 -6.64 12.31
C ARG A 594 -14.97 -7.37 13.24
N ARG A 595 -14.54 -7.77 14.43
CA ARG A 595 -15.35 -8.54 15.40
C ARG A 595 -16.44 -7.71 16.08
N ASP A 596 -16.23 -6.40 16.21
CA ASP A 596 -17.07 -5.50 17.00
C ASP A 596 -17.92 -4.58 16.11
N ASP A 597 -19.25 -4.75 16.17
CA ASP A 597 -20.21 -3.97 15.37
C ASP A 597 -20.11 -2.48 15.65
N HIS A 598 -19.92 -2.09 16.91
CA HIS A 598 -19.84 -0.70 17.29
C HIS A 598 -18.61 -0.03 16.67
N LYS A 599 -17.44 -0.69 16.73
CA LYS A 599 -16.21 -0.18 16.11
C LYS A 599 -16.35 -0.08 14.58
N ARG A 600 -16.94 -1.08 13.94
CA ARG A 600 -17.21 -1.04 12.49
C ARG A 600 -18.11 0.13 12.11
N TYR A 601 -19.21 0.34 12.85
CA TYR A 601 -20.15 1.41 12.58
C TYR A 601 -19.55 2.79 12.81
N GLN A 602 -18.75 2.96 13.88
CA GLN A 602 -18.01 4.19 14.12
C GLN A 602 -17.04 4.50 12.98
N LEU A 603 -16.27 3.51 12.52
CA LEU A 603 -15.33 3.68 11.41
C LEU A 603 -16.05 4.07 10.11
N LEU A 604 -17.15 3.38 9.76
CA LEU A 604 -17.93 3.69 8.56
C LEU A 604 -18.54 5.09 8.63
N SER A 605 -19.10 5.47 9.78
CA SER A 605 -19.72 6.79 9.98
C SER A 605 -18.67 7.91 9.91
N ALA A 606 -17.49 7.71 10.49
CA ALA A 606 -16.39 8.68 10.42
C ALA A 606 -15.89 8.88 8.98
N LEU A 607 -15.80 7.80 8.20
CA LEU A 607 -15.41 7.88 6.79
C LEU A 607 -16.48 8.56 5.92
N ASP A 608 -17.77 8.34 6.20
CA ASP A 608 -18.88 9.01 5.50
C ASP A 608 -18.93 10.51 5.80
N ALA A 609 -18.79 10.89 7.08
CA ALA A 609 -18.80 12.28 7.52
C ALA A 609 -17.57 13.08 7.03
N VAL A 610 -16.61 12.42 6.38
CA VAL A 610 -15.30 12.99 6.03
C VAL A 610 -14.59 13.54 7.28
N ASP A 611 -14.83 12.91 8.44
CA ASP A 611 -14.16 13.24 9.69
C ASP A 611 -12.83 12.48 9.75
N GLU A 612 -11.85 13.02 9.02
CA GLU A 612 -10.50 12.46 8.95
C GLU A 612 -9.96 12.25 10.38
N LYS A 613 -10.18 13.20 11.31
CA LYS A 613 -9.65 13.12 12.67
C LYS A 613 -10.21 11.93 13.43
N THR A 614 -11.54 11.77 13.49
CA THR A 614 -12.15 10.64 14.22
C THR A 614 -11.72 9.31 13.64
N SER A 615 -11.63 9.19 12.31
CA SER A 615 -11.18 7.95 11.67
C SER A 615 -9.71 7.60 12.01
N TRP A 616 -8.86 8.61 12.19
CA TRP A 616 -7.48 8.44 12.67
C TRP A 616 -7.41 8.11 14.16
N ASP A 617 -8.25 8.73 14.98
CA ASP A 617 -8.32 8.47 16.42
C ASP A 617 -8.70 7.01 16.70
N ILE A 618 -9.67 6.46 15.94
CA ILE A 618 -10.05 5.04 16.00
C ILE A 618 -8.85 4.15 15.64
N LEU A 619 -8.18 4.43 14.52
CA LEU A 619 -7.03 3.65 14.09
C LEU A 619 -5.89 3.68 15.12
N HIS A 620 -5.59 4.86 15.67
CA HIS A 620 -4.54 5.03 16.67
C HIS A 620 -4.87 4.25 17.94
N PHE A 621 -6.10 4.31 18.42
CA PHE A 621 -6.54 3.59 19.62
C PHE A 621 -6.45 2.07 19.44
N GLU A 622 -6.79 1.54 18.27
CA GLU A 622 -6.77 0.10 18.01
C GLU A 622 -5.36 -0.46 17.70
N CYS A 623 -4.41 0.40 17.32
CA CYS A 623 -3.02 0.01 17.06
C CYS A 623 -2.11 0.16 18.30
N ALA A 624 -2.52 0.96 19.27
CA ALA A 624 -1.79 1.19 20.52
C ALA A 624 -1.91 -0.03 21.45
#